data_AF-A0A6N2K1N7-F1
#
_entry.id   AF-A0A6N2K1N7-F1
#
_cell.length_a   1.000
_cell.length_b   1.000
_cell.length_c   1.000
_cell.angle_alpha   90.00
_cell.angle_beta   90.00
_cell.angle_gamma   90.00
#
_symmetry.space_group_name_H-M   'P 1'
#
loop_
_entity.id
_entity.type
_entity.pdbx_description
1 polymer ?
#
loop_
_entity_poly.entity_id
_entity_poly.type
_entity_poly.pdbx_seq_one_letter_code
_entity_poly.pdbx_strand_id
1 'polypeptide(L)'
;MFNTITLNSLEQTTRKIISLLDQLTHDYHQIQQNEAKYLIEAFSLNEQEFSIMEEIDLIATDLRGYASQIKITNQIQKPEQALKYLRQIFILSNPLVADLYFSQKEKFPLTHQYLQKLDYLKFLLIDSLTNNGDR
;
A
#
# COMPACT_ATOMS: atom_id res chain seq x y z
N MET A 1 -40.15 0.61 -2.53
CA MET A 1 -39.33 1.45 -1.63
C MET A 1 -37.98 0.78 -1.49
N PHE A 2 -36.94 1.31 -2.12
CA PHE A 2 -35.58 0.83 -1.93
C PHE A 2 -35.00 1.55 -0.71
N ASN A 3 -34.83 0.83 0.39
CA ASN A 3 -34.07 1.32 1.54
C ASN A 3 -32.59 1.38 1.12
N THR A 4 -32.16 2.51 0.56
CA THR A 4 -30.73 2.82 0.47
C THR A 4 -30.21 3.01 1.88
N ILE A 5 -29.58 1.97 2.43
CA ILE A 5 -28.78 2.09 3.64
C ILE A 5 -27.64 3.04 3.30
N THR A 6 -27.73 4.30 3.75
CA THR A 6 -26.62 5.23 3.73
C THR A 6 -25.55 4.70 4.68
N LEU A 7 -24.56 3.99 4.13
CA LEU A 7 -23.39 3.55 4.89
C LEU A 7 -22.70 4.76 5.53
N ASN A 8 -22.32 4.65 6.80
CA ASN A 8 -21.54 5.72 7.43
C ASN A 8 -20.17 5.84 6.73
N SER A 9 -19.53 7.01 6.79
CA SER A 9 -18.26 7.27 6.08
C SER A 9 -17.16 6.27 6.46
N LEU A 10 -17.11 5.87 7.74
CA LEU A 10 -16.15 4.90 8.26
C LEU A 10 -16.32 3.51 7.61
N GLU A 11 -17.54 3.00 7.52
CA GLU A 11 -17.86 1.71 6.89
C GLU A 11 -17.49 1.73 5.40
N GLN A 12 -17.65 2.88 4.74
CA GLN A 12 -17.20 3.05 3.36
C GLN A 12 -15.67 3.01 3.26
N THR A 13 -14.94 3.70 4.15
CA THR A 13 -13.48 3.68 4.20
C THR A 13 -12.97 2.26 4.50
N THR A 14 -13.53 1.55 5.47
CA THR A 14 -13.19 0.16 5.80
C THR A 14 -13.39 -0.77 4.59
N ARG A 15 -14.53 -0.68 3.89
CA ARG A 15 -14.77 -1.50 2.69
C ARG A 15 -13.77 -1.20 1.58
N LYS A 16 -13.40 0.07 1.38
CA LYS A 16 -12.37 0.46 0.41
C LYS A 16 -11.00 -0.12 0.78
N ILE A 17 -10.61 -0.06 2.06
CA ILE A 17 -9.36 -0.64 2.56
C ILE A 17 -9.31 -2.15 2.27
N ILE A 18 -10.38 -2.87 2.59
CA ILE A 18 -10.44 -4.32 2.38
C ILE A 18 -10.36 -4.66 0.88
N SER A 19 -11.14 -3.97 0.05
CA SER A 19 -11.11 -4.18 -1.41
C SER A 19 -9.73 -3.86 -1.99
N LEU A 20 -9.07 -2.81 -1.50
CA LEU A 20 -7.76 -2.41 -1.99
C LEU A 20 -6.67 -3.38 -1.54
N LEU A 21 -6.75 -3.95 -0.34
CA LEU A 21 -5.84 -4.98 0.14
C LEU A 21 -5.91 -6.25 -0.73
N ASP A 22 -7.12 -6.67 -1.11
CA ASP A 22 -7.32 -7.82 -1.98
C ASP A 22 -6.75 -7.55 -3.38
N GLN A 23 -6.97 -6.34 -3.92
CA GLN A 23 -6.37 -5.91 -5.18
C GLN A 23 -4.84 -5.89 -5.12
N LEU A 24 -4.25 -5.26 -4.10
CA LEU A 24 -2.80 -5.22 -3.91
C LEU A 24 -2.18 -6.61 -3.83
N THR A 25 -2.88 -7.56 -3.18
CA THR A 25 -2.41 -8.95 -3.11
C THR A 25 -2.39 -9.60 -4.50
N HIS A 26 -3.42 -9.36 -5.31
CA HIS A 26 -3.46 -9.82 -6.69
C HIS A 26 -2.41 -9.13 -7.57
N ASP A 27 -2.29 -7.81 -7.48
CA ASP A 27 -1.35 -6.99 -8.26
C ASP A 27 0.09 -7.41 -8.00
N TYR A 28 0.45 -7.64 -6.73
CA TYR A 28 1.79 -8.11 -6.36
C TYR A 28 2.13 -9.46 -7.00
N HIS A 29 1.17 -10.39 -7.02
CA HIS A 29 1.34 -11.66 -7.73
C HIS A 29 1.51 -11.45 -9.25
N GLN A 30 0.76 -10.52 -9.85
CA GLN A 30 0.96 -10.16 -11.26
C GLN A 30 2.36 -9.58 -11.52
N ILE A 31 2.90 -8.75 -10.63
CA ILE A 31 4.27 -8.22 -10.72
C ILE A 31 5.28 -9.37 -10.68
N GLN A 32 5.14 -10.29 -9.73
CA GLN A 32 6.03 -11.46 -9.62
C GLN A 32 6.09 -12.28 -10.89
N GLN A 33 4.94 -12.44 -11.57
CA GLN A 33 4.86 -13.24 -12.80
C GLN A 33 5.39 -12.52 -14.04
N ASN A 34 5.23 -11.19 -14.12
CA ASN A 34 5.40 -10.45 -15.38
C ASN A 34 6.59 -9.47 -15.37
N GLU A 35 6.89 -8.84 -14.23
CA GLU A 35 7.88 -7.74 -14.15
C GLU A 35 9.08 -8.06 -13.27
N ALA A 36 8.96 -8.94 -12.27
CA ALA A 36 9.98 -9.13 -11.22
C ALA A 36 11.37 -9.50 -11.76
N LYS A 37 11.48 -10.42 -12.73
CA LYS A 37 12.77 -10.77 -13.33
C LYS A 37 13.47 -9.54 -13.93
N TYR A 38 12.72 -8.77 -14.72
CA TYR A 38 13.25 -7.59 -15.41
C TYR A 38 13.53 -6.42 -14.46
N LEU A 39 12.78 -6.31 -13.37
CA LEU A 39 13.06 -5.38 -12.27
C LEU A 39 14.39 -5.71 -11.61
N ILE A 40 14.59 -6.97 -11.22
CA ILE A 40 15.84 -7.41 -10.59
C ILE A 40 17.02 -7.16 -11.53
N GLU A 41 16.91 -7.52 -12.82
CA GLU A 41 17.96 -7.27 -13.80
C GLU A 41 18.26 -5.77 -13.98
N ALA A 42 17.22 -4.92 -14.09
CA ALA A 42 17.37 -3.49 -14.31
C ALA A 42 18.03 -2.74 -13.13
N PHE A 43 17.86 -3.25 -11.90
CA PHE A 43 18.38 -2.63 -10.69
C PHE A 43 19.55 -3.40 -10.04
N SER A 44 20.03 -4.48 -10.68
CA SER A 44 21.08 -5.38 -10.18
C SER A 44 22.48 -4.75 -10.05
N LEU A 45 22.75 -3.66 -10.75
CA LEU A 45 24.06 -3.01 -10.79
C LEU A 45 24.31 -2.05 -9.62
N ASN A 46 23.28 -1.78 -8.82
CA ASN A 46 23.43 -0.95 -7.64
C ASN A 46 23.92 -1.87 -6.52
N GLU A 47 25.09 -1.60 -5.92
CA GLU A 47 25.67 -2.34 -4.78
C GLU A 47 24.82 -2.20 -3.49
N GLN A 48 23.52 -2.44 -3.58
CA GLN A 48 22.58 -2.26 -2.49
C GLN A 48 22.43 -3.52 -1.67
N GLU A 49 22.14 -3.31 -0.38
CA GLU A 49 21.88 -4.37 0.59
C GLU A 49 20.59 -5.14 0.25
N PHE A 50 19.61 -4.46 -0.35
CA PHE A 50 18.33 -5.04 -0.75
C PHE A 50 18.09 -4.87 -2.24
N SER A 51 17.44 -5.87 -2.84
CA SER A 51 16.91 -5.77 -4.20
C SER A 51 15.72 -4.82 -4.25
N ILE A 52 15.41 -4.31 -5.45
CA ILE A 52 14.24 -3.44 -5.65
C ILE A 52 12.92 -4.09 -5.21
N MET A 53 12.80 -5.42 -5.34
CA MET A 53 11.62 -6.15 -4.89
C MET A 53 11.52 -6.18 -3.37
N GLU A 54 12.64 -6.38 -2.66
CA GLU A 54 12.68 -6.37 -1.20
C GLU A 54 12.37 -4.97 -0.65
N GLU A 55 12.85 -3.91 -1.30
CA GLU A 55 12.51 -2.52 -0.93
C GLU A 55 11.01 -2.25 -1.07
N ILE A 56 10.39 -2.72 -2.16
CA ILE A 56 8.93 -2.65 -2.34
C ILE A 56 8.20 -3.44 -1.24
N ASP A 57 8.70 -4.61 -0.85
CA ASP A 57 8.12 -5.44 0.19
C ASP A 57 8.21 -4.77 1.57
N LEU A 58 9.34 -4.14 1.90
CA LEU A 58 9.52 -3.39 3.14
C LEU A 58 8.49 -2.26 3.25
N ILE A 59 8.29 -1.51 2.17
CA ILE A 59 7.28 -0.44 2.12
C ILE A 59 5.86 -1.00 2.26
N ALA A 60 5.57 -2.11 1.58
CA ALA A 60 4.23 -2.68 1.54
C ALA A 60 3.82 -3.37 2.85
N THR A 61 4.78 -3.93 3.58
CA THR A 61 4.53 -4.83 4.72
C THR A 61 3.66 -4.17 5.78
N ASP A 62 4.03 -2.99 6.26
CA ASP A 62 3.28 -2.33 7.34
C ASP A 62 1.90 -1.87 6.88
N LEU A 63 1.80 -1.31 5.66
CA LEU A 63 0.54 -0.85 5.08
C LEU A 63 -0.46 -2.01 4.94
N ARG A 64 -0.01 -3.12 4.36
CA ARG A 64 -0.84 -4.33 4.20
C ARG A 64 -1.13 -4.96 5.56
N GLY A 65 -0.20 -4.90 6.51
CA GLY A 65 -0.39 -5.34 7.89
C GLY A 65 -1.55 -4.61 8.58
N TYR A 66 -1.58 -3.28 8.54
CA TYR A 66 -2.68 -2.49 9.12
C TYR A 66 -4.01 -2.74 8.41
N ALA A 67 -4.00 -2.82 7.08
CA ALA A 67 -5.20 -3.15 6.31
C ALA A 67 -5.74 -4.55 6.66
N SER A 68 -4.85 -5.52 6.88
CA SER A 68 -5.21 -6.88 7.29
C SER A 68 -5.82 -6.91 8.69
N GLN A 69 -5.30 -6.10 9.63
CA GLN A 69 -5.92 -5.94 10.94
C GLN A 69 -7.34 -5.40 10.81
N ILE A 70 -7.57 -4.35 10.02
CA ILE A 70 -8.93 -3.86 9.73
C ILE A 70 -9.81 -4.98 9.15
N LYS A 71 -9.30 -5.76 8.19
CA LYS A 71 -10.05 -6.87 7.58
C LYS A 71 -10.47 -7.94 8.60
N ILE A 72 -9.61 -8.25 9.56
CA ILE A 72 -9.79 -9.37 10.50
C ILE A 72 -10.53 -8.93 11.78
N THR A 73 -10.16 -7.78 12.35
CA THR A 73 -10.60 -7.32 13.67
C THR A 73 -11.39 -6.02 13.63
N ASN A 74 -11.53 -5.39 12.46
CA ASN A 74 -12.14 -4.07 12.28
C ASN A 74 -11.42 -2.95 13.07
N GLN A 75 -10.18 -3.17 13.49
CA GLN A 75 -9.39 -2.24 14.30
C GLN A 75 -7.91 -2.34 13.95
N ILE A 76 -7.16 -1.27 14.18
CA ILE A 76 -5.69 -1.27 14.14
C ILE A 76 -5.16 -1.27 15.57
N GLN A 77 -4.24 -2.19 15.88
CA GLN A 77 -3.56 -2.23 17.17
C GLN A 77 -2.66 -1.00 17.35
N LYS A 78 -2.70 -0.40 18.55
CA LYS A 78 -1.93 0.81 18.91
C LYS A 78 -2.17 1.95 17.90
N PRO A 79 -3.42 2.43 17.75
CA PRO A 79 -3.83 3.35 16.68
C PRO A 79 -3.00 4.63 16.62
N GLU A 80 -2.63 5.20 17.77
CA GLU A 80 -1.75 6.39 17.85
C GLU A 80 -0.35 6.14 17.27
N GLN A 81 0.24 4.97 17.56
CA GLN A 81 1.56 4.61 17.04
C GLN A 81 1.48 4.35 15.53
N ALA A 82 0.43 3.66 15.07
CA ALA A 82 0.18 3.45 13.65
C ALA A 82 -0.04 4.77 12.91
N LEU A 83 -0.83 5.69 13.46
CA LEU A 83 -1.08 7.01 12.85
C LEU A 83 0.21 7.84 12.75
N LYS A 84 1.02 7.84 13.82
CA LYS A 84 2.32 8.52 13.81
C LYS A 84 3.22 7.94 12.72
N TYR A 85 3.31 6.61 12.64
CA TYR A 85 4.11 5.93 11.62
C TYR A 85 3.61 6.26 10.20
N LEU A 86 2.31 6.09 9.92
CA LEU A 86 1.71 6.35 8.61
C LEU A 86 1.93 7.79 8.13
N ARG A 87 1.94 8.77 9.05
CA ARG A 87 2.25 10.17 8.72
C ARG A 87 3.72 10.42 8.40
N GLN A 88 4.61 9.58 8.90
CA GLN A 88 6.06 9.72 8.72
C GLN A 88 6.57 8.97 7.48
N ILE A 89 5.98 7.83 7.13
CA ILE A 89 6.47 7.07 5.98
C ILE A 89 6.18 7.79 4.67
N PHE A 90 7.12 7.70 3.74
CA PHE A 90 6.96 8.19 2.39
C PHE A 90 7.39 7.07 1.43
N ILE A 91 6.46 6.59 0.61
CA ILE A 91 6.68 5.41 -0.25
C ILE A 91 7.84 5.63 -1.22
N LEU A 92 8.08 6.87 -1.63
CA LEU A 92 9.16 7.23 -2.54
C LEU A 92 10.39 7.79 -1.80
N SER A 93 10.58 7.48 -0.50
CA SER A 93 11.77 7.91 0.24
C SER A 93 13.01 7.11 -0.13
N ASN A 94 12.84 5.87 -0.60
CA ASN A 94 13.92 5.07 -1.13
C ASN A 94 14.27 5.58 -2.56
N PRO A 95 15.53 5.98 -2.83
CA PRO A 95 15.93 6.48 -4.15
C PRO A 95 15.69 5.51 -5.31
N LEU A 96 15.83 4.19 -5.10
CA LEU A 96 15.55 3.22 -6.15
C LEU A 96 14.07 3.15 -6.48
N VAL A 97 13.22 3.16 -5.45
CA VAL A 97 11.76 3.13 -5.63
C VAL A 97 11.30 4.43 -6.30
N ALA A 98 11.91 5.56 -5.95
CA ALA A 98 11.67 6.83 -6.63
C ALA A 98 12.09 6.79 -8.11
N ASP A 99 13.28 6.27 -8.44
CA ASP A 99 13.73 6.15 -9.83
C ASP A 99 12.83 5.20 -10.64
N LEU A 100 12.47 4.05 -10.07
CA LEU A 100 11.49 3.13 -10.65
C LEU A 100 10.17 3.84 -10.97
N TYR A 101 9.66 4.64 -10.02
CA TYR A 101 8.38 5.32 -10.16
C TYR A 101 8.41 6.42 -11.23
N PHE A 102 9.44 7.28 -11.24
CA PHE A 102 9.48 8.43 -12.15
C PHE A 102 10.06 8.12 -13.53
N SER A 103 11.02 7.20 -13.61
CA SER A 103 11.83 7.00 -14.83
C SER A 103 11.46 5.74 -15.61
N GLN A 104 10.81 4.75 -14.98
CA GLN A 104 10.61 3.42 -15.56
C GLN A 104 9.14 3.02 -15.71
N LYS A 105 8.20 3.96 -15.59
CA LYS A 105 6.74 3.71 -15.66
C LYS A 105 6.30 2.92 -16.89
N GLU A 106 6.81 3.26 -18.08
CA GLU A 106 6.42 2.59 -19.33
C GLU A 106 6.90 1.13 -19.38
N LYS A 107 8.02 0.85 -18.72
CA LYS A 107 8.64 -0.48 -18.67
C LYS A 107 8.04 -1.36 -17.58
N PHE A 108 7.62 -0.76 -16.46
CA PHE A 108 7.06 -1.46 -15.30
C PHE A 108 5.70 -0.88 -14.86
N PRO A 109 4.68 -0.92 -15.74
CA PRO A 109 3.38 -0.32 -15.47
C PRO A 109 2.63 -0.98 -14.30
N LEU A 110 2.75 -2.29 -14.09
CA LEU A 110 2.09 -2.98 -12.97
C LEU A 110 2.69 -2.52 -11.65
N THR A 111 4.02 -2.46 -11.57
CA THR A 111 4.74 -1.99 -10.39
C THR A 111 4.42 -0.53 -10.09
N HIS A 112 4.38 0.34 -11.11
CA HIS A 112 3.97 1.72 -10.94
C HIS A 112 2.54 1.84 -10.35
N GLN A 113 1.58 1.10 -10.91
CA GLN A 113 0.20 1.10 -10.39
C GLN A 113 0.11 0.55 -8.96
N TYR A 114 0.90 -0.47 -8.63
CA TYR A 114 0.97 -1.03 -7.29
C TYR A 114 1.47 0.00 -6.27
N LEU A 115 2.53 0.75 -6.59
CA LEU A 115 3.04 1.83 -5.73
C LEU A 115 1.99 2.94 -5.51
N GLN A 116 1.23 3.30 -6.54
CA GLN A 116 0.12 4.26 -6.40
C GLN A 116 -0.98 3.74 -5.47
N LYS A 117 -1.34 2.46 -5.60
CA LYS A 117 -2.34 1.83 -4.75
C LYS A 117 -1.86 1.72 -3.30
N LEU A 118 -0.57 1.50 -3.06
CA LEU A 118 0.00 1.55 -1.70
C LEU A 118 -0.11 2.96 -1.10
N ASP A 119 0.18 4.01 -1.87
CA ASP A 119 0.06 5.39 -1.38
C ASP A 119 -1.40 5.74 -1.07
N TYR A 120 -2.30 5.30 -1.95
CA TYR A 120 -3.73 5.43 -1.69
C TYR A 120 -4.18 4.64 -0.46
N LEU A 121 -3.68 3.42 -0.25
CA LEU A 121 -3.96 2.64 0.95
C LEU A 121 -3.53 3.38 2.22
N LYS A 122 -2.33 3.98 2.21
CA LYS A 122 -1.84 4.80 3.32
C LYS A 122 -2.82 5.94 3.65
N PHE A 123 -3.33 6.66 2.65
CA PHE A 123 -4.34 7.70 2.87
C PHE A 123 -5.61 7.17 3.51
N LEU A 124 -6.13 6.03 3.04
CA LEU A 124 -7.32 5.41 3.63
C LEU A 124 -7.08 4.94 5.07
N LEU A 125 -5.88 4.42 5.38
CA LEU A 125 -5.52 4.01 6.73
C LEU A 125 -5.48 5.22 7.67
N ILE A 126 -4.88 6.34 7.23
CA ILE A 126 -4.90 7.60 8.00
C ILE A 126 -6.34 8.08 8.21
N ASP A 127 -7.15 8.11 7.15
CA ASP A 127 -8.56 8.53 7.21
C ASP A 127 -9.36 7.67 8.21
N SER A 128 -9.14 6.35 8.19
CA SER A 128 -9.80 5.45 9.13
C SER A 128 -9.36 5.70 10.57
N LEU A 129 -8.09 6.03 10.82
CA LEU A 129 -7.60 6.32 12.18
C LEU A 129 -8.04 7.70 12.68
N THR A 130 -8.12 8.71 11.82
CA THR A 130 -8.53 10.06 12.21
C THR A 130 -10.02 10.18 12.41
N ASN A 131 -10.82 9.53 11.57
CA ASN A 131 -12.29 9.59 11.67
C ASN A 131 -12.86 8.59 12.70
N ASN A 132 -12.01 7.73 13.30
CA ASN A 132 -12.34 6.89 14.44
C ASN A 132 -12.02 7.53 15.81
N GLY A 133 -11.27 8.63 15.84
CA GLY A 133 -10.72 9.21 17.09
C GLY A 133 -11.71 10.00 17.95
N ASP A 134 -12.93 10.28 17.45
CA ASP A 134 -13.96 11.05 18.16
C ASP A 134 -14.93 10.19 19.00
N ARG A 135 -14.50 9.00 19.46
CA ARG A 135 -15.33 8.12 20.30
C ARG A 135 -14.64 7.75 21.62
#